data_AF-A0A9X0C9C1-F1
#
_entry.id   AF-A0A9X0C9C1-F1
#
_cell.length_a   1.000
_cell.length_b   1.000
_cell.length_c   1.000
_cell.angle_alpha   90.00
_cell.angle_beta   90.00
_cell.angle_gamma   90.00
#
_symmetry.space_group_name_H-M   'P 1'
#
loop_
_entity.id
_entity.type
_entity.pdbx_description
1 polymer ?
#
loop_
_entity_poly.entity_id
_entity_poly.type
_entity_poly.pdbx_seq_one_letter_code
_entity_poly.pdbx_strand_id
1 'polypeptide(L)'
;MLLELSGIGAKDKLKRLDIPLVSYQEAVGENLKNHVMSMFPVPLNPHPGLEGISPGFKGLAFARLDQEEQNRLCNQSWEAPMKRLRSFS
;
A
#
# COMPACT_ATOMS: atom_id res chain seq x y z
N MET A 1 16.30 -13.31 -2.00
CA MET A 1 16.95 -11.99 -1.89
C MET A 1 18.45 -12.13 -2.14
N LEU A 2 19.12 -11.10 -2.68
CA LEU A 2 20.55 -11.20 -3.05
C LEU A 2 21.47 -11.57 -1.88
N LEU A 3 21.20 -11.03 -0.68
CA LEU A 3 21.97 -11.33 0.53
C LEU A 3 21.85 -12.80 0.94
N GLU A 4 20.63 -13.35 0.94
CA GLU A 4 20.41 -14.77 1.26
C GLU A 4 21.10 -15.69 0.25
N LEU A 5 21.01 -15.37 -1.04
CA LEU A 5 21.71 -16.12 -2.10
C LEU A 5 23.24 -16.05 -1.97
N SER A 6 23.75 -15.03 -1.28
CA SER A 6 25.17 -14.86 -0.97
C SER A 6 25.57 -15.52 0.36
N GLY A 7 24.66 -16.28 1.00
CA GLY A 7 24.92 -16.94 2.28
C GLY A 7 24.79 -16.02 3.51
N ILE A 8 24.15 -14.85 3.37
CA ILE A 8 23.93 -13.89 4.45
C ILE A 8 22.45 -13.91 4.84
N GLY A 9 22.13 -14.41 6.02
CA GLY A 9 20.73 -14.53 6.44
C GLY A 9 20.49 -15.50 7.59
N ALA A 10 19.23 -15.91 7.77
CA ALA A 10 18.86 -16.89 8.78
C ALA A 10 19.39 -18.29 8.45
N LYS A 11 20.16 -18.88 9.37
CA LYS A 11 20.86 -20.16 9.18
C LYS A 11 19.94 -21.30 8.73
N ASP A 12 18.75 -21.41 9.32
CA ASP A 12 17.81 -22.49 8.99
C ASP A 12 17.20 -22.30 7.60
N LYS A 13 16.92 -21.05 7.18
CA LYS A 13 16.45 -20.75 5.82
C LYS A 13 17.53 -21.09 4.79
N LEU A 14 18.76 -20.67 5.04
CA LEU A 14 19.89 -20.95 4.13
C LEU A 14 20.17 -22.45 4.02
N LYS A 15 20.13 -23.18 5.14
CA LYS A 15 20.30 -24.64 5.16
C LYS A 15 19.22 -25.37 4.36
N ARG A 16 17.97 -24.91 4.40
CA ARG A 16 16.87 -25.50 3.60
C ARG A 16 17.05 -25.30 2.10
N LEU A 17 17.74 -24.24 1.70
CA LEU A 17 18.01 -23.90 0.31
C LEU A 17 19.37 -24.42 -0.19
N ASP A 18 20.07 -25.21 0.63
CA ASP A 18 21.42 -25.71 0.37
C ASP A 18 22.44 -24.59 0.09
N ILE A 19 22.25 -23.44 0.76
CA ILE A 19 23.14 -22.29 0.64
C ILE A 19 24.14 -22.29 1.80
N PRO A 20 25.46 -22.30 1.53
CA PRO A 20 26.48 -22.18 2.56
C PRO A 20 26.33 -20.88 3.36
N LEU A 21 26.43 -20.98 4.69
CA LEU A 21 26.35 -19.81 5.57
C LEU A 21 27.68 -19.04 5.52
N VAL A 22 27.64 -17.80 5.03
CA VAL A 22 28.73 -16.83 5.09
C VAL A 22 28.62 -15.93 6.32
N SER A 23 27.41 -15.44 6.63
CA SER A 23 27.16 -14.58 7.79
C SER A 23 25.75 -14.78 8.34
N TYR A 24 25.65 -15.01 9.66
CA TYR A 24 24.37 -15.18 10.32
C TYR A 24 23.71 -13.84 10.61
N GLN A 25 22.55 -13.58 9.99
CA GLN A 25 21.75 -12.37 10.19
C GLN A 25 20.26 -12.70 10.05
N GLU A 26 19.56 -12.86 11.17
CA GLU A 26 18.18 -13.33 11.20
C GLU A 26 17.18 -12.35 10.55
N ALA A 27 17.44 -11.04 10.64
CA ALA A 27 16.53 -10.00 10.14
C ALA A 27 16.57 -9.80 8.62
N VAL A 28 17.49 -10.47 7.90
CA VAL A 28 17.59 -10.33 6.44
C VAL A 28 16.28 -10.79 5.81
N GLY A 29 15.61 -9.85 5.16
CA GLY A 29 14.36 -10.11 4.44
C GLY A 29 13.07 -10.07 5.24
N GLU A 30 13.16 -9.96 6.56
CA GLU A 30 11.97 -9.91 7.43
C GLU A 30 11.33 -8.50 7.47
N ASN A 31 12.08 -7.46 7.08
CA ASN A 31 11.64 -6.07 7.20
C ASN A 31 11.13 -5.47 5.88
N LEU A 32 10.51 -6.28 5.01
CA LEU A 32 9.85 -5.75 3.82
C LEU A 32 8.53 -5.08 4.24
N LYS A 33 8.55 -3.76 4.39
CA LYS A 33 7.34 -2.97 4.60
C LYS A 33 6.80 -2.48 3.27
N ASN A 34 5.52 -2.75 3.02
CA ASN A 34 4.81 -2.15 1.90
C ASN A 34 4.05 -0.92 2.39
N HIS A 35 3.97 0.11 1.55
CA HIS A 35 3.08 1.25 1.76
C HIS A 35 1.81 1.00 0.95
N VAL A 36 0.70 0.70 1.63
CA VAL A 36 -0.60 0.60 0.96
C VAL A 36 -1.00 2.00 0.49
N MET A 37 -1.10 2.17 -0.82
CA MET A 37 -1.63 3.39 -1.44
C MET A 37 -3.05 3.12 -1.90
N SER A 38 -3.98 3.99 -1.52
CA SER A 38 -5.34 4.00 -2.04
C SER A 38 -5.63 5.35 -2.67
N MET A 39 -6.31 5.34 -3.81
CA MET A 39 -6.68 6.55 -4.54
C MET A 39 -8.13 6.89 -4.22
N PHE A 40 -8.35 8.04 -3.60
CA PHE A 40 -9.68 8.55 -3.30
C PHE A 40 -10.00 9.73 -4.21
N PRO A 41 -11.04 9.65 -5.05
CA PRO A 41 -11.48 10.82 -5.80
C PRO A 41 -12.13 11.81 -4.82
N VAL A 42 -11.48 12.96 -4.61
CA VAL A 42 -12.05 14.07 -3.84
C VAL A 42 -12.58 15.12 -4.83
N PRO A 43 -13.84 15.57 -4.68
CA PRO A 43 -14.36 16.66 -5.50
C PRO A 43 -13.59 17.94 -5.18
N LEU A 44 -13.20 18.68 -6.22
CA LEU A 44 -12.64 20.02 -6.05
C LEU A 44 -13.77 20.99 -5.69
N ASN A 45 -13.46 21.96 -4.83
CA ASN A 45 -14.37 23.08 -4.60
C ASN A 45 -14.59 23.85 -5.92
N PRO A 46 -15.82 24.33 -6.18
CA PRO A 46 -16.07 25.18 -7.33
C PRO A 46 -15.16 26.41 -7.29
N HIS A 47 -14.47 26.68 -8.39
CA HIS A 47 -13.63 27.87 -8.55
C HIS A 47 -13.87 28.44 -9.95
N PRO A 48 -14.01 29.76 -10.11
CA PRO A 48 -14.34 30.38 -11.42
C PRO A 48 -13.36 29.99 -12.53
N GLY A 49 -12.08 29.81 -12.19
CA GLY A 49 -11.04 29.36 -13.13
C GLY A 49 -11.11 27.89 -13.56
N LEU A 50 -12.09 27.12 -13.06
CA LEU A 50 -12.34 25.71 -13.41
C LEU A 50 -13.67 25.53 -14.15
N GLU A 51 -14.44 26.60 -14.38
CA GLU A 51 -15.69 26.54 -15.13
C GLU A 51 -15.43 26.11 -16.59
N GLY A 52 -16.16 25.09 -17.05
CA GLY A 52 -16.03 24.56 -18.41
C GLY A 52 -14.79 23.69 -18.68
N ILE A 53 -13.89 23.54 -17.71
CA ILE A 53 -12.73 22.65 -17.82
C ILE A 53 -13.13 21.26 -17.33
N SER A 54 -13.12 20.25 -18.21
CA SER A 54 -13.20 18.84 -17.82
C SER A 54 -11.77 18.29 -17.67
N PRO A 55 -11.26 18.08 -16.44
CA PRO A 55 -9.89 17.62 -16.25
C PRO A 55 -9.75 16.18 -16.77
N GLY A 56 -8.98 15.97 -17.83
CA GLY A 56 -8.69 14.63 -18.39
C GLY A 56 -7.91 13.72 -17.42
N PHE A 57 -7.24 14.34 -16.45
CA PHE A 57 -6.74 13.73 -15.24
C PHE A 57 -7.11 14.72 -14.11
N LYS A 58 -8.10 14.40 -13.26
CA LYS A 58 -8.33 15.19 -12.03
C LYS A 58 -7.06 15.05 -11.21
N GLY A 59 -6.22 16.09 -11.21
CA GLY A 59 -4.89 16.08 -10.62
C GLY A 59 -4.93 15.42 -9.25
N LEU A 60 -4.15 14.35 -9.09
CA LEU A 60 -3.95 13.71 -7.80
C LEU A 60 -3.13 14.69 -6.95
N ALA A 61 -3.82 15.55 -6.21
CA ALA A 61 -3.19 16.27 -5.13
C ALA A 61 -2.93 15.24 -4.02
N PHE A 62 -1.65 14.91 -3.81
CA PHE A 62 -1.24 14.14 -2.64
C PHE A 62 -1.38 15.06 -1.41
N ALA A 63 -2.57 15.05 -0.79
CA ALA A 63 -2.76 15.65 0.51
C ALA A 63 -2.26 14.67 1.59
N ARG A 64 -1.40 15.14 2.49
CA ARG A 64 -1.10 14.40 3.72
C ARG A 64 -2.33 14.47 4.61
N LEU A 65 -3.12 13.40 4.63
CA LEU A 65 -4.24 13.24 5.53
C LEU A 65 -3.73 12.83 6.91
N ASP A 66 -4.36 13.31 7.98
CA ASP A 66 -4.11 12.78 9.33
C ASP A 66 -4.68 11.37 9.49
N GLN A 67 -4.34 10.71 10.60
CA GLN A 67 -4.71 9.32 10.85
C GLN A 67 -6.22 9.13 10.98
N GLU A 68 -6.94 10.13 11.51
CA GLU A 68 -8.38 10.07 11.71
C GLU A 68 -9.10 10.10 10.35
N GLU A 69 -8.69 11.01 9.47
CA GLU A 69 -9.25 11.15 8.14
C GLU A 69 -8.91 9.95 7.25
N GLN A 70 -7.71 9.40 7.36
CA GLN A 70 -7.34 8.13 6.70
C GLN A 70 -8.23 6.97 7.14
N ASN A 71 -8.48 6.83 8.45
CA ASN A 71 -9.32 5.77 8.99
C ASN A 71 -10.78 5.92 8.52
N ARG A 72 -11.29 7.16 8.47
CA ARG A 72 -12.63 7.47 7.98
C ARG A 72 -12.81 7.05 6.52
N LEU A 73 -11.89 7.46 5.65
CA LEU A 73 -11.93 7.11 4.22
C LEU A 73 -11.76 5.61 3.98
N CYS A 74 -10.87 4.95 4.73
CA CYS A 74 -10.66 3.51 4.65
C CYS A 74 -11.93 2.73 5.03
N ASN A 75 -12.60 3.12 6.12
CA ASN A 75 -13.84 2.48 6.56
C ASN A 75 -15.01 2.69 5.60
N GLN A 76 -15.14 3.88 5.00
CA GLN A 76 -16.17 4.13 3.97
C GLN A 76 -15.95 3.28 2.71
N SER A 77 -14.69 3.07 2.32
CA SER A 77 -14.31 2.24 1.18
C SER A 77 -14.58 0.75 1.40
N TRP A 78 -14.49 0.27 2.65
CA TRP A 78 -14.74 -1.14 2.99
C TRP A 78 -16.23 -1.48 3.11
N GLU A 79 -17.06 -0.51 3.52
CA GLU A 79 -18.52 -0.68 3.66
C GLU A 79 -19.27 -0.74 2.31
N ALA A 80 -18.83 0.04 1.31
CA ALA A 80 -19.50 0.10 0.00
C ALA A 80 -19.47 -1.22 -0.80
N PRO A 81 -18.35 -1.97 -0.87
CA PRO A 81 -18.28 -3.30 -1.48
C PRO A 81 -19.08 -4.36 -0.71
N MET A 82 -19.04 -4.33 0.64
CA MET A 82 -19.73 -5.34 1.46
C MET A 82 -21.26 -5.22 1.45
N LYS A 83 -21.81 -4.01 1.27
CA LYS A 83 -23.27 -3.83 1.07
C LYS A 83 -23.74 -4.40 -0.26
N ARG A 84 -22.90 -4.34 -1.31
CA ARG A 84 -23.20 -4.92 -2.63
C ARG A 84 -23.20 -6.46 -2.61
N LEU A 85 -22.40 -7.09 -1.76
CA LEU A 85 -22.38 -8.56 -1.62
C LEU A 85 -23.56 -9.10 -0.80
N ARG A 86 -24.09 -8.33 0.16
CA ARG A 86 -25.23 -8.72 1.00
C ARG A 86 -26.61 -8.51 0.36
N SER A 87 -26.70 -7.84 -0.79
CA SER A 87 -27.93 -7.69 -1.56
C SER A 87 -28.16 -8.82 -2.58
N PHE A 88 -27.29 -9.83 -2.62
CA PHE A 88 -27.39 -11.03 -3.47
C PHE A 88 -27.59 -12.32 -2.65
N SER A 89 -28.04 -12.20 -1.40
CA SER A 89 -28.40 -13.33 -0.52
C SER A 89 -29.89 -13.30 -0.21
#